data_AF-A0A8S1XSE3-F1
#
_entry.id   AF-A0A8S1XSE3-F1
#
_cell.length_a   1.000
_cell.length_b   1.000
_cell.length_c   1.000
_cell.angle_alpha   90.00
_cell.angle_beta   90.00
_cell.angle_gamma   90.00
#
_symmetry.space_group_name_H-M   'P 1'
#
loop_
_entity.id
_entity.type
_entity.pdbx_description
1 polymer ?
#
loop_
_entity_poly.entity_id
_entity_poly.type
_entity_poly.pdbx_seq_one_letter_code
_entity_poly.pdbx_strand_id
1 'polypeptide(L)'
;MILLIFYFISAKALITYDQGYYNGFSLPVSPGFICKDNFQQIENVPFREAFANIPQVILGLEFLSFDKGINYKLSITSTTTTYFEIQIECITSIQVFSVEFSWYAIDDQRIQVINNFNMNPPDVKVFDHINPNFESGIVSITSLGIQGDIDFQLSISSITRTAVSVSITKVANKIINLTQIGYQVILGIQEAFKDSNNYPLSSAYNSGTLKQYSNRWLFLSFTGFNMSSTLKQKVTRYLSPLSYQMNTFDVGFVNCNHQISWLAYQFTTIYKPFECQSVRLSQSNDAQASTKPPIQIYIQELNLTLDQSSNNITNQLTLNFQVYVKCQTQKKIVSQFLRCYECTTNKYHKLQNYCNQQIDGVTYFLKYYQQQQTFKKLSIQIASDSINIIQVLYNQVQIEQKILEISVQSI
;
A
#
# COMPACT_ATOMS: atom_id res chain seq x y z
N MET A 1 23.58 42.09 -20.76
CA MET A 1 22.94 40.81 -21.13
C MET A 1 22.59 40.10 -19.84
N ILE A 2 21.33 40.18 -19.41
CA ILE A 2 20.86 39.64 -18.13
C ILE A 2 20.39 38.20 -18.39
N LEU A 3 21.12 37.23 -17.84
CA LEU A 3 20.77 35.82 -17.90
C LEU A 3 19.68 35.56 -16.84
N LEU A 4 18.41 35.62 -17.26
CA LEU A 4 17.28 35.16 -16.45
C LEU A 4 17.27 33.62 -16.45
N ILE A 5 17.87 33.02 -15.43
CA ILE A 5 17.67 31.62 -15.10
C ILE A 5 16.26 31.52 -14.52
N PHE A 6 15.29 31.12 -15.35
CA PHE A 6 14.00 30.66 -14.88
C PHE A 6 14.21 29.34 -14.14
N TYR A 7 14.26 29.41 -12.81
CA TYR A 7 13.96 28.26 -11.97
C TYR A 7 12.50 27.90 -12.23
N PHE A 8 12.28 26.95 -13.14
CA PHE A 8 11.08 26.14 -13.09
C PHE A 8 11.16 25.38 -11.76
N ILE A 9 10.48 25.90 -10.74
CA ILE A 9 10.00 25.08 -9.63
C ILE A 9 8.98 24.15 -10.26
N SER A 10 9.45 23.08 -10.92
CA SER A 10 8.61 21.91 -11.05
C SER A 10 8.38 21.48 -9.62
N ALA A 11 7.16 21.67 -9.11
CA ALA A 11 6.67 20.95 -7.95
C ALA A 11 6.64 19.46 -8.32
N LYS A 12 7.83 18.86 -8.50
CA LYS A 12 8.01 17.43 -8.31
C LYS A 12 7.67 17.27 -6.84
N ALA A 13 6.56 16.62 -6.55
CA ALA A 13 6.28 16.11 -5.22
C ALA A 13 7.53 15.37 -4.76
N LEU A 14 8.39 16.02 -3.98
CA LEU A 14 9.56 15.37 -3.42
C LEU A 14 9.00 14.29 -2.51
N ILE A 15 9.28 13.02 -2.81
CA ILE A 15 9.02 11.93 -1.87
C ILE A 15 9.73 12.34 -0.59
N THR A 16 8.94 12.55 0.46
CA THR A 16 9.49 12.73 1.79
C THR A 16 9.56 11.35 2.40
N TYR A 17 10.75 10.97 2.80
CA TYR A 17 10.99 9.74 3.53
C TYR A 17 11.83 10.09 4.73
N ASP A 18 11.56 9.41 5.83
CA ASP A 18 12.31 9.60 7.06
C ASP A 18 12.51 8.26 7.75
N GLN A 19 13.55 8.18 8.56
CA GLN A 19 13.85 7.03 9.38
C GLN A 19 14.55 7.49 10.65
N GLY A 20 14.37 6.71 11.71
CA GLY A 20 15.02 6.93 12.98
C GLY A 20 14.99 5.70 13.87
N TYR A 21 15.43 5.90 15.10
CA TYR A 21 15.46 4.88 16.14
C TYR A 21 14.77 5.41 17.38
N TYR A 22 13.97 4.57 18.03
CA TYR A 22 13.27 4.91 19.25
C TYR A 22 13.58 3.89 20.34
N ASN A 23 14.02 4.39 21.49
CA ASN A 23 14.39 3.60 22.68
C ASN A 23 13.82 4.16 23.98
N GLY A 24 12.80 5.02 23.92
CA GLY A 24 12.15 5.58 25.12
C GLY A 24 11.41 4.52 25.95
N PHE A 25 11.04 3.39 25.35
CA PHE A 25 10.48 2.22 26.03
C PHE A 25 11.57 1.23 26.45
N SER A 26 12.57 1.72 27.16
CA SER A 26 13.70 0.91 27.62
C SER A 26 14.13 1.35 29.00
N LEU A 27 14.03 0.46 30.00
CA LEU A 27 14.35 0.76 31.40
C LEU A 27 15.77 1.35 31.58
N PRO A 28 16.83 0.87 30.90
CA PRO A 28 18.16 1.46 30.99
C PRO A 28 18.26 2.90 30.46
N VAL A 29 17.35 3.30 29.56
CA VAL A 29 17.35 4.63 28.90
C VAL A 29 16.37 5.58 29.60
N SER A 30 15.21 5.07 29.98
CA SER A 30 14.14 5.78 30.66
C SER A 30 13.82 5.07 31.98
N PRO A 31 14.41 5.50 33.10
CA PRO A 31 14.17 4.87 34.40
C PRO A 31 12.71 4.87 34.85
N GLY A 32 11.88 5.76 34.29
CA GLY A 32 10.43 5.81 34.53
C GLY A 32 9.63 4.75 33.77
N PHE A 33 10.25 4.00 32.85
CA PHE A 33 9.60 2.94 32.08
C PHE A 33 9.49 1.66 32.93
N ILE A 34 8.38 1.52 33.66
CA ILE A 34 8.07 0.35 34.49
C ILE A 34 6.87 -0.39 33.88
N CYS A 35 7.13 -1.10 32.78
CA CYS A 35 6.07 -1.69 31.95
C CYS A 35 5.55 -3.03 32.54
N LYS A 36 4.61 -2.93 33.49
CA LYS A 36 3.85 -4.02 34.11
C LYS A 36 2.57 -3.48 34.76
N ASP A 37 1.69 -4.36 35.23
CA ASP A 37 0.53 -4.00 36.07
C ASP A 37 -0.40 -2.95 35.42
N ASN A 38 -0.74 -3.14 34.14
CA ASN A 38 -1.54 -2.21 33.31
C ASN A 38 -0.85 -0.85 33.05
N PHE A 39 0.48 -0.81 33.07
CA PHE A 39 1.25 0.35 32.66
C PHE A 39 0.90 0.76 31.22
N GLN A 40 0.76 2.07 31.01
CA GLN A 40 0.58 2.67 29.69
C GLN A 40 1.45 3.92 29.57
N GLN A 41 2.07 4.10 28.41
CA GLN A 41 2.81 5.30 28.07
C GLN A 41 2.59 5.64 26.60
N ILE A 42 2.40 6.94 26.33
CA ILE A 42 2.17 7.50 25.00
C ILE A 42 3.28 8.50 24.72
N GLU A 43 3.88 8.40 23.53
CA GLU A 43 5.03 9.19 23.14
C GLU A 43 4.88 9.69 21.71
N ASN A 44 5.26 10.94 21.49
CA ASN A 44 5.29 11.54 20.16
C ASN A 44 6.69 11.42 19.57
N VAL A 45 6.80 10.76 18.42
CA VAL A 45 8.06 10.61 17.69
C VAL A 45 8.06 11.60 16.52
N PRO A 46 8.80 12.72 16.62
CA PRO A 46 8.81 13.74 15.58
C PRO A 46 9.60 13.28 14.35
N PHE A 47 9.14 13.68 13.18
CA PHE A 47 9.91 13.60 11.95
C PHE A 47 10.94 14.73 11.89
N ARG A 48 12.04 14.52 11.15
CA ARG A 48 13.07 15.54 10.91
C ARG A 48 12.52 16.75 10.17
N GLU A 49 11.62 16.50 9.23
CA GLU A 49 10.92 17.52 8.44
C GLU A 49 9.44 17.13 8.28
N ALA A 50 8.59 18.11 7.98
CA ALA A 50 7.18 17.85 7.73
C ALA A 50 6.98 17.18 6.36
N PHE A 51 6.17 16.12 6.33
CA PHE A 51 5.76 15.44 5.10
C PHE A 51 4.69 16.25 4.35
N ALA A 52 4.63 16.08 3.03
CA ALA A 52 3.58 16.69 2.22
C ALA A 52 2.21 16.02 2.43
N ASN A 53 2.20 14.71 2.69
CA ASN A 53 1.02 13.92 3.02
C ASN A 53 1.27 13.10 4.30
N ILE A 54 0.21 12.60 4.94
CA ILE A 54 0.38 11.71 6.11
C ILE A 54 1.15 10.45 5.66
N PRO A 55 2.34 10.18 6.21
CA PRO A 55 3.15 9.04 5.78
C PRO A 55 2.62 7.72 6.34
N GLN A 56 2.98 6.62 5.68
CA GLN A 56 2.90 5.28 6.22
C GLN A 56 4.09 5.04 7.15
N VAL A 57 3.85 4.57 8.38
CA VAL A 57 4.91 4.33 9.37
C VAL A 57 5.12 2.84 9.60
N ILE A 58 6.36 2.40 9.39
CA ILE A 58 6.84 1.02 9.52
C ILE A 58 7.74 0.93 10.74
N LEU A 59 7.52 -0.07 11.58
CA LEU A 59 8.31 -0.38 12.76
C LEU A 59 9.10 -1.68 12.52
N GLY A 60 10.41 -1.62 12.73
CA GLY A 60 11.29 -2.78 12.79
C GLY A 60 11.80 -2.94 14.22
N LEU A 61 11.40 -4.00 14.91
CA LEU A 61 11.91 -4.27 16.26
C LEU A 61 13.41 -4.55 16.21
N GLU A 62 14.17 -3.89 17.08
CA GLU A 62 15.63 -4.02 17.16
C GLU A 62 16.06 -4.58 18.52
N PHE A 63 15.28 -4.34 19.58
CA PHE A 63 15.56 -4.86 20.91
C PHE A 63 14.28 -5.27 21.64
N LEU A 64 14.28 -6.49 22.17
CA LEU A 64 13.22 -7.01 23.03
C LEU A 64 13.84 -7.63 24.27
N SER A 65 13.34 -7.25 25.44
CA SER A 65 13.79 -7.76 26.73
C SER A 65 12.60 -7.94 27.66
N PHE A 66 12.24 -9.19 27.94
CA PHE A 66 11.17 -9.54 28.87
C PHE A 66 11.27 -10.98 29.38
N ASP A 67 10.71 -11.23 30.56
CA ASP A 67 10.52 -12.58 31.09
C ASP A 67 9.27 -13.26 30.54
N LYS A 68 9.19 -14.58 30.70
CA LYS A 68 8.03 -15.38 30.30
C LYS A 68 6.78 -14.94 31.06
N GLY A 69 5.62 -14.93 30.40
CA GLY A 69 4.34 -14.57 31.02
C GLY A 69 3.89 -13.13 30.78
N ILE A 70 4.45 -12.45 29.76
CA ILE A 70 4.12 -11.07 29.43
C ILE A 70 2.92 -10.94 28.50
N ASN A 71 2.25 -9.80 28.59
CA ASN A 71 1.40 -9.28 27.53
C ASN A 71 1.65 -7.79 27.36
N TYR A 72 2.26 -7.43 26.23
CA TYR A 72 2.44 -6.04 25.84
C TYR A 72 1.86 -5.76 24.45
N LYS A 73 1.45 -4.51 24.27
CA LYS A 73 1.00 -3.94 23.00
C LYS A 73 1.83 -2.74 22.66
N LEU A 74 2.28 -2.67 21.42
CA LEU A 74 2.91 -1.51 20.82
C LEU A 74 2.04 -1.10 19.62
N SER A 75 1.42 0.07 19.70
CA SER A 75 0.45 0.55 18.72
C SER A 75 0.72 1.99 18.32
N ILE A 76 0.64 2.26 17.02
CA ILE A 76 0.56 3.62 16.49
C ILE A 76 -0.89 4.07 16.61
N THR A 77 -1.14 5.08 17.44
CA THR A 77 -2.48 5.61 17.74
C THR A 77 -2.87 6.74 16.79
N SER A 78 -1.91 7.53 16.34
CA SER A 78 -2.11 8.56 15.33
C SER A 78 -0.86 8.81 14.48
N THR A 79 -1.04 9.33 13.28
CA THR A 79 0.05 9.78 12.41
C THR A 79 -0.37 11.09 11.77
N THR A 80 0.49 12.09 11.87
CA THR A 80 0.33 13.41 11.26
C THR A 80 1.42 13.62 10.22
N THR A 81 1.51 14.81 9.63
CA THR A 81 2.61 15.17 8.74
C THR A 81 3.91 15.50 9.47
N THR A 82 3.90 15.68 10.79
CA THR A 82 5.09 16.13 11.56
C THR A 82 5.54 15.15 12.64
N TYR A 83 4.69 14.20 13.04
CA TYR A 83 5.03 13.15 14.00
C TYR A 83 4.08 11.95 13.86
N PHE A 84 4.44 10.84 14.49
CA PHE A 84 3.50 9.78 14.84
C PHE A 84 3.47 9.57 16.35
N GLU A 85 2.30 9.21 16.86
CA GLU A 85 2.09 8.88 18.27
C GLU A 85 2.19 7.36 18.43
N ILE A 86 3.03 6.92 19.36
CA ILE A 86 3.22 5.52 19.70
C ILE A 86 2.81 5.29 21.15
N GLN A 87 1.98 4.27 21.37
CA GLN A 87 1.57 3.82 22.69
C GLN A 87 2.13 2.44 22.98
N ILE A 88 2.67 2.27 24.19
CA ILE A 88 2.93 0.97 24.78
C ILE A 88 1.99 0.71 25.95
N GLU A 89 1.43 -0.49 26.00
CA GLU A 89 0.60 -1.00 27.10
C GLU A 89 1.17 -2.34 27.59
N CYS A 90 1.35 -2.51 28.90
CA CYS A 90 1.78 -3.76 29.54
C CYS A 90 0.74 -4.22 30.56
N ILE A 91 0.05 -5.31 30.26
CA ILE A 91 -1.16 -5.74 30.98
C ILE A 91 -0.80 -6.62 32.18
N THR A 92 0.23 -7.45 32.02
CA THR A 92 0.64 -8.46 33.02
C THR A 92 1.47 -7.86 34.14
N SER A 93 1.52 -8.56 35.28
CA SER A 93 2.42 -8.22 36.38
C SER A 93 3.90 -8.52 36.10
N ILE A 94 4.18 -9.30 35.04
CA ILE A 94 5.54 -9.54 34.55
C ILE A 94 6.02 -8.32 33.79
N GLN A 95 7.25 -7.88 34.10
CA GLN A 95 7.85 -6.69 33.54
C GLN A 95 8.39 -6.93 32.12
N VAL A 96 8.04 -6.01 31.22
CA VAL A 96 8.77 -5.79 29.97
C VAL A 96 9.86 -4.75 30.25
N PHE A 97 11.12 -5.14 30.07
CA PHE A 97 12.26 -4.28 30.37
C PHE A 97 12.58 -3.32 29.24
N SER A 98 12.51 -3.79 27.99
CA SER A 98 12.83 -2.97 26.82
C SER A 98 12.09 -3.43 25.57
N VAL A 99 11.57 -2.45 24.82
CA VAL A 99 11.09 -2.57 23.44
C VAL A 99 11.67 -1.40 22.66
N GLU A 100 12.70 -1.67 21.85
CA GLU A 100 13.35 -0.65 21.01
C GLU A 100 13.17 -1.01 19.54
N PHE A 101 12.98 0.01 18.70
CA PHE A 101 12.67 -0.19 17.30
C PHE A 101 13.26 0.89 16.41
N SER A 102 13.65 0.49 15.21
CA SER A 102 13.81 1.40 14.08
C SER A 102 12.43 1.73 13.54
N TRP A 103 12.24 2.97 13.10
CA TRP A 103 11.03 3.39 12.40
C TRP A 103 11.38 3.97 11.05
N TYR A 104 10.47 3.80 10.10
CA TYR A 104 10.56 4.30 8.74
C TYR A 104 9.23 4.94 8.35
N ALA A 105 9.26 6.11 7.74
CA ALA A 105 8.08 6.86 7.31
C ALA A 105 8.20 7.21 5.83
N ILE A 106 7.17 6.89 5.04
CA ILE A 106 7.12 7.12 3.59
C ILE A 106 5.75 7.67 3.20
N ASP A 107 5.71 8.77 2.43
CA ASP A 107 4.47 9.32 1.85
C ASP A 107 4.22 8.86 0.40
N ASP A 108 4.24 7.55 0.16
CA ASP A 108 4.10 6.95 -1.17
C ASP A 108 3.03 5.85 -1.19
N GLN A 109 2.00 6.00 -2.03
CA GLN A 109 0.89 5.03 -2.14
C GLN A 109 1.27 3.71 -2.84
N ARG A 110 2.51 3.58 -3.34
CA ARG A 110 3.07 2.30 -3.81
C ARG A 110 3.56 1.42 -2.66
N ILE A 111 3.47 1.90 -1.41
CA ILE A 111 3.56 1.12 -0.18
C ILE A 111 2.28 1.35 0.64
N GLN A 112 1.82 0.32 1.35
CA GLN A 112 0.78 0.45 2.37
C GLN A 112 1.18 -0.33 3.61
N VAL A 113 0.94 0.26 4.79
CA VAL A 113 1.10 -0.42 6.08
C VAL A 113 -0.27 -0.68 6.68
N ILE A 114 -0.56 -1.95 6.95
CA ILE A 114 -1.77 -2.37 7.63
C ILE A 114 -1.38 -2.85 9.02
N ASN A 115 -1.92 -2.19 10.04
CA ASN A 115 -1.62 -2.48 11.43
C ASN A 115 -2.69 -3.39 12.03
N ASN A 116 -2.27 -4.51 12.59
CA ASN A 116 -3.11 -5.36 13.45
C ASN A 116 -2.45 -5.46 14.82
N PHE A 117 -2.60 -4.44 15.65
CA PHE A 117 -1.84 -4.32 16.90
C PHE A 117 -2.33 -5.21 18.04
N ASN A 118 -3.51 -5.84 17.91
CA ASN A 118 -4.11 -6.58 19.01
C ASN A 118 -5.04 -7.70 18.52
N MET A 119 -4.45 -8.81 18.05
CA MET A 119 -5.19 -10.01 17.71
C MET A 119 -5.27 -10.96 18.90
N ASN A 120 -6.48 -11.22 19.38
CA ASN A 120 -6.77 -12.17 20.45
C ASN A 120 -8.14 -12.85 20.19
N PRO A 121 -8.20 -14.18 19.99
CA PRO A 121 -7.06 -15.11 19.91
C PRO A 121 -6.29 -14.97 18.57
N PRO A 122 -5.01 -15.38 18.49
CA PRO A 122 -4.25 -15.41 17.24
C PRO A 122 -4.81 -16.39 16.21
N ASP A 123 -5.06 -15.90 15.00
CA ASP A 123 -5.56 -16.70 13.89
C ASP A 123 -5.21 -16.12 12.52
N VAL A 124 -5.67 -16.79 11.45
CA VAL A 124 -5.59 -16.24 10.09
C VAL A 124 -6.43 -14.97 10.00
N LYS A 125 -5.88 -13.94 9.34
CA LYS A 125 -6.58 -12.67 9.12
C LYS A 125 -6.44 -12.19 7.69
N VAL A 126 -7.54 -11.71 7.14
CA VAL A 126 -7.60 -11.06 5.82
C VAL A 126 -7.82 -9.57 6.03
N PHE A 127 -7.06 -8.76 5.30
CA PHE A 127 -7.18 -7.31 5.30
C PHE A 127 -7.40 -6.81 3.89
N ASP A 128 -8.30 -5.85 3.73
CA ASP A 128 -8.46 -5.15 2.46
C ASP A 128 -7.32 -4.15 2.25
N HIS A 129 -6.96 -3.94 0.99
CA HIS A 129 -6.00 -2.92 0.58
C HIS A 129 -6.49 -2.20 -0.68
N ILE A 130 -5.97 -1.00 -0.92
CA ILE A 130 -6.51 -0.11 -1.95
C ILE A 130 -5.78 -0.18 -3.29
N ASN A 131 -4.50 -0.59 -3.30
CA ASN A 131 -3.68 -0.57 -4.51
C ASN A 131 -3.65 -1.96 -5.14
N PRO A 132 -4.32 -2.16 -6.29
CA PRO A 132 -4.40 -3.48 -6.91
C PRO A 132 -3.08 -3.94 -7.54
N ASN A 133 -2.03 -3.12 -7.52
CA ASN A 133 -0.68 -3.46 -7.98
C ASN A 133 0.24 -3.97 -6.86
N PHE A 134 -0.27 -4.15 -5.65
CA PHE A 134 0.50 -4.85 -4.62
C PHE A 134 0.67 -6.32 -4.99
N GLU A 135 1.92 -6.74 -5.08
CA GLU A 135 2.32 -8.10 -5.48
C GLU A 135 3.19 -8.77 -4.43
N SER A 136 3.66 -7.99 -3.46
CA SER A 136 4.62 -8.44 -2.46
C SER A 136 4.32 -7.78 -1.12
N GLY A 137 4.76 -8.44 -0.04
CA GLY A 137 4.65 -7.88 1.27
C GLY A 137 5.52 -8.58 2.29
N ILE A 138 5.65 -7.93 3.44
CA ILE A 138 6.39 -8.40 4.61
C ILE A 138 5.46 -8.32 5.82
N VAL A 139 5.59 -9.25 6.75
CA VAL A 139 4.92 -9.18 8.06
C VAL A 139 5.96 -8.98 9.15
N SER A 140 5.69 -8.05 10.07
CA SER A 140 6.60 -7.74 11.18
C SER A 140 5.84 -7.72 12.50
N ILE A 141 6.25 -8.55 13.45
CA ILE A 141 5.69 -8.56 14.81
C ILE A 141 6.01 -7.23 15.48
N THR A 142 5.03 -6.68 16.20
CA THR A 142 5.19 -5.49 17.06
C THR A 142 4.79 -5.74 18.50
N SER A 143 3.88 -6.69 18.74
CA SER A 143 3.30 -6.95 20.07
C SER A 143 3.15 -8.44 20.33
N LEU A 144 3.27 -8.85 21.59
CA LEU A 144 3.16 -10.26 22.00
C LEU A 144 2.48 -10.40 23.35
N GLY A 145 1.62 -11.42 23.46
CA GLY A 145 1.10 -11.94 24.72
C GLY A 145 1.36 -13.43 24.82
N ILE A 146 2.09 -13.84 25.85
CA ILE A 146 2.55 -15.21 26.05
C ILE A 146 2.34 -15.66 27.51
N GLN A 147 1.89 -16.89 27.72
CA GLN A 147 1.75 -17.49 29.06
C GLN A 147 2.72 -18.67 29.30
N GLY A 148 3.28 -19.22 28.23
CA GLY A 148 3.93 -20.52 28.21
C GLY A 148 4.95 -20.64 27.09
N ASP A 149 5.33 -21.87 26.76
CA ASP A 149 6.21 -22.16 25.64
C ASP A 149 5.47 -21.90 24.32
N ILE A 150 6.10 -21.21 23.39
CA ILE A 150 5.50 -20.85 22.09
C ILE A 150 6.38 -21.34 20.96
N ASP A 151 5.74 -21.61 19.82
CA ASP A 151 6.40 -21.98 18.57
C ASP A 151 5.43 -21.64 17.44
N PHE A 152 5.70 -20.54 16.77
CA PHE A 152 4.84 -20.01 15.73
C PHE A 152 5.64 -19.21 14.70
N GLN A 153 5.05 -19.06 13.52
CA GLN A 153 5.57 -18.20 12.46
C GLN A 153 4.43 -17.55 11.70
N LEU A 154 4.51 -16.24 11.53
CA LEU A 154 3.68 -15.45 10.64
C LEU A 154 4.21 -15.51 9.22
N SER A 155 3.29 -15.53 8.26
CA SER A 155 3.62 -15.40 6.85
C SER A 155 2.45 -14.76 6.10
N ILE A 156 2.77 -14.08 5.01
CA ILE A 156 1.75 -13.69 4.03
C ILE A 156 1.40 -14.94 3.22
N SER A 157 0.14 -15.38 3.31
CA SER A 157 -0.33 -16.58 2.61
C SER A 157 -0.85 -16.26 1.21
N SER A 158 -1.38 -15.06 1.00
CA SER A 158 -1.81 -14.60 -0.32
C SER A 158 -1.91 -13.08 -0.40
N ILE A 159 -1.64 -12.53 -1.58
CA ILE A 159 -1.94 -11.16 -1.95
C ILE A 159 -2.80 -11.22 -3.21
N THR A 160 -4.01 -10.68 -3.11
CA THR A 160 -4.95 -10.52 -4.22
C THR A 160 -5.04 -9.04 -4.59
N ARG A 161 -5.85 -8.71 -5.58
CA ARG A 161 -6.02 -7.31 -6.06
C ARG A 161 -6.68 -6.38 -5.04
N THR A 162 -7.32 -6.91 -4.02
CA THR A 162 -8.09 -6.11 -3.05
C THR A 162 -7.82 -6.50 -1.61
N ALA A 163 -7.12 -7.61 -1.38
CA ALA A 163 -6.91 -8.12 -0.03
C ALA A 163 -5.58 -8.86 0.11
N VAL A 164 -5.04 -8.84 1.33
CA VAL A 164 -3.90 -9.65 1.78
C VAL A 164 -4.34 -10.58 2.91
N SER A 165 -3.85 -11.81 2.88
CA SER A 165 -4.07 -12.79 3.95
C SER A 165 -2.77 -13.06 4.69
N VAL A 166 -2.82 -13.02 6.02
CA VAL A 166 -1.73 -13.40 6.91
C VAL A 166 -2.11 -14.70 7.60
N SER A 167 -1.24 -15.69 7.49
CA SER A 167 -1.35 -16.96 8.19
C SER A 167 -0.39 -17.03 9.37
N ILE A 168 -0.77 -17.83 10.36
CA ILE A 168 0.09 -18.22 11.48
C ILE A 168 0.27 -19.74 11.45
N THR A 169 1.50 -20.19 11.27
CA THR A 169 1.86 -21.60 11.42
C THR A 169 1.83 -21.96 12.90
N LYS A 170 0.99 -22.94 13.25
CA LYS A 170 0.71 -23.33 14.64
C LYS A 170 1.34 -24.70 14.95
N VAL A 171 2.24 -24.76 15.93
CA VAL A 171 2.66 -26.06 16.51
C VAL A 171 1.67 -26.45 17.62
N ALA A 172 1.13 -27.66 17.52
CA ALA A 172 0.16 -28.19 18.48
C ALA A 172 0.71 -28.10 19.92
N ASN A 173 -0.16 -27.77 20.88
CA ASN A 173 0.13 -27.59 22.31
C ASN A 173 1.09 -26.44 22.69
N LYS A 174 1.74 -25.77 21.73
CA LYS A 174 2.55 -24.57 21.98
C LYS A 174 1.83 -23.28 21.60
N ILE A 175 1.02 -23.31 20.53
CA ILE A 175 0.27 -22.12 20.10
C ILE A 175 -0.75 -21.64 21.14
N ILE A 176 -1.26 -22.53 21.99
CA ILE A 176 -2.22 -22.19 23.06
C ILE A 176 -1.66 -21.18 24.06
N ASN A 177 -0.32 -21.11 24.15
CA ASN A 177 0.38 -20.18 25.04
C ASN A 177 0.60 -18.80 24.41
N LEU A 178 0.38 -18.65 23.09
CA LEU A 178 0.32 -17.36 22.42
C LEU A 178 -1.10 -16.81 22.57
N THR A 179 -1.31 -15.97 23.58
CA THR A 179 -2.64 -15.42 23.89
C THR A 179 -2.96 -14.18 23.07
N GLN A 180 -1.93 -13.49 22.56
CA GLN A 180 -2.10 -12.26 21.77
C GLN A 180 -0.92 -12.08 20.82
N ILE A 181 -1.20 -11.51 19.65
CA ILE A 181 -0.15 -11.05 18.75
C ILE A 181 -0.54 -9.73 18.10
N GLY A 182 0.43 -8.83 17.95
CA GLY A 182 0.30 -7.65 17.13
C GLY A 182 1.39 -7.61 16.06
N TYR A 183 1.04 -7.19 14.86
CA TYR A 183 1.95 -7.14 13.72
C TYR A 183 1.55 -6.06 12.70
N GLN A 184 2.50 -5.70 11.85
CA GLN A 184 2.29 -4.87 10.66
C GLN A 184 2.41 -5.73 9.41
N VAL A 185 1.51 -5.51 8.45
CA VAL A 185 1.65 -6.00 7.08
C VAL A 185 2.09 -4.84 6.22
N ILE A 186 3.27 -4.96 5.62
CA ILE A 186 3.87 -3.93 4.77
C ILE A 186 3.71 -4.43 3.35
N LEU A 187 2.79 -3.85 2.60
CA LEU A 187 2.51 -4.18 1.21
C LEU A 187 3.26 -3.25 0.28
N GLY A 188 3.63 -3.75 -0.89
CA GLY A 188 4.29 -2.96 -1.90
C GLY A 188 4.16 -3.54 -3.30
N ILE A 189 4.36 -2.66 -4.29
CA ILE A 189 4.50 -3.06 -5.69
C ILE A 189 5.78 -3.88 -5.89
N GLN A 190 5.95 -4.52 -7.05
CA GLN A 190 7.11 -5.37 -7.35
C GLN A 190 8.48 -4.74 -7.00
N GLU A 191 8.64 -3.43 -7.20
CA GLU A 191 9.89 -2.71 -6.90
C GLU A 191 10.10 -2.45 -5.39
N ALA A 192 9.06 -2.53 -4.55
CA ALA A 192 9.10 -2.10 -3.15
C ALA A 192 10.11 -2.87 -2.30
N PHE A 193 10.23 -4.19 -2.52
CA PHE A 193 11.14 -5.03 -1.75
C PHE A 193 12.15 -5.71 -2.66
N LYS A 194 13.37 -5.86 -2.15
CA LYS A 194 14.44 -6.59 -2.83
C LYS A 194 15.16 -7.53 -1.86
N ASP A 195 15.61 -8.67 -2.38
CA ASP A 195 16.33 -9.73 -1.66
C ASP A 195 15.61 -10.14 -0.36
N SER A 196 14.29 -10.38 -0.47
CA SER A 196 13.44 -10.68 0.68
C SER A 196 13.50 -12.16 1.05
N ASN A 197 14.33 -12.50 2.03
CA ASN A 197 14.61 -13.89 2.40
C ASN A 197 14.30 -14.14 3.88
N ASN A 198 13.65 -15.28 4.16
CA ASN A 198 13.39 -15.77 5.51
C ASN A 198 14.58 -16.60 6.01
N TYR A 199 14.99 -16.34 7.25
CA TYR A 199 16.07 -17.05 7.92
C TYR A 199 15.57 -17.58 9.26
N PRO A 200 15.34 -18.90 9.39
CA PRO A 200 15.17 -19.51 10.70
C PRO A 200 16.53 -19.51 11.41
N LEU A 201 16.55 -19.10 12.67
CA LEU A 201 17.76 -19.07 13.47
C LEU A 201 17.62 -19.93 14.71
N SER A 202 18.65 -20.74 14.95
CA SER A 202 18.83 -21.54 16.15
C SER A 202 20.01 -21.11 17.01
N SER A 203 20.76 -20.09 16.57
CA SER A 203 21.93 -19.54 17.25
C SER A 203 22.12 -18.08 16.85
N ALA A 204 23.02 -17.40 17.55
CA ALA A 204 23.48 -16.06 17.18
C ALA A 204 23.84 -15.98 15.69
N TYR A 205 23.45 -14.89 15.05
CA TYR A 205 23.57 -14.71 13.60
C TYR A 205 24.41 -13.50 13.26
N ASN A 206 25.20 -13.63 12.21
CA ASN A 206 25.94 -12.55 11.58
C ASN A 206 25.67 -12.59 10.08
N SER A 207 25.23 -11.45 9.52
CA SER A 207 24.91 -11.35 8.10
C SER A 207 26.13 -11.43 7.17
N GLY A 208 27.33 -11.27 7.72
CA GLY A 208 28.50 -10.89 6.93
C GLY A 208 28.30 -9.51 6.29
N THR A 209 29.13 -9.18 5.29
CA THR A 209 29.03 -7.93 4.55
C THR A 209 27.84 -7.96 3.59
N LEU A 210 26.95 -6.99 3.74
CA LEU A 210 25.79 -6.76 2.89
C LEU A 210 26.09 -5.68 1.84
N LYS A 211 25.45 -5.82 0.67
CA LYS A 211 25.50 -4.81 -0.39
C LYS A 211 24.60 -3.63 -0.04
N GLN A 212 25.13 -2.41 0.00
CA GLN A 212 24.31 -1.19 0.14
C GLN A 212 23.56 -0.87 -1.16
N TYR A 213 22.30 -0.45 -1.04
CA TYR A 213 21.53 0.15 -2.13
C TYR A 213 21.21 1.61 -1.79
N SER A 214 21.35 2.51 -2.77
CA SER A 214 21.26 3.97 -2.55
C SER A 214 19.82 4.50 -2.46
N ASN A 215 18.82 3.67 -2.75
CA ASN A 215 17.41 4.03 -2.74
C ASN A 215 16.57 3.11 -1.83
N ARG A 216 17.24 2.37 -0.93
CA ARG A 216 16.59 1.38 -0.07
C ARG A 216 17.16 1.38 1.34
N TRP A 217 16.30 1.08 2.31
CA TRP A 217 16.69 0.79 3.67
C TRP A 217 16.80 -0.71 3.88
N LEU A 218 17.78 -1.12 4.70
CA LEU A 218 17.83 -2.47 5.23
C LEU A 218 16.75 -2.61 6.30
N PHE A 219 15.71 -3.37 6.00
CA PHE A 219 14.62 -3.68 6.91
C PHE A 219 14.75 -5.10 7.45
N LEU A 220 14.59 -5.23 8.76
CA LEU A 220 14.60 -6.50 9.46
C LEU A 220 13.24 -6.65 10.14
N SER A 221 12.58 -7.77 9.90
CA SER A 221 11.29 -8.08 10.52
C SER A 221 11.34 -9.42 11.22
N PHE A 222 10.79 -9.47 12.42
CA PHE A 222 10.54 -10.73 13.10
C PHE A 222 9.21 -11.30 12.66
N THR A 223 9.24 -12.55 12.21
CA THR A 223 8.06 -13.26 11.74
C THR A 223 7.64 -14.36 12.70
N GLY A 224 8.48 -14.77 13.64
CA GLY A 224 8.09 -15.79 14.62
C GLY A 224 9.15 -16.10 15.66
N PHE A 225 8.74 -16.81 16.69
CA PHE A 225 9.59 -17.22 17.80
C PHE A 225 9.29 -18.67 18.20
N ASN A 226 10.35 -19.37 18.60
CA ASN A 226 10.29 -20.66 19.28
C ASN A 226 11.08 -20.53 20.58
N MET A 227 10.36 -20.44 21.70
CA MET A 227 10.92 -20.14 23.01
C MET A 227 10.20 -20.90 24.12
N SER A 228 10.96 -21.31 25.13
CA SER A 228 10.46 -21.92 26.36
C SER A 228 10.70 -21.08 27.63
N SER A 229 11.44 -19.97 27.51
CA SER A 229 11.90 -19.13 28.62
C SER A 229 11.83 -17.64 28.29
N THR A 230 12.65 -16.79 28.91
CA THR A 230 12.76 -15.34 28.70
C THR A 230 13.21 -14.99 27.26
N LEU A 231 12.73 -13.87 26.70
CA LEU A 231 13.23 -13.30 25.44
C LEU A 231 14.12 -12.10 25.74
N LYS A 232 15.40 -12.20 25.38
CA LYS A 232 16.37 -11.11 25.42
C LYS A 232 17.14 -11.12 24.11
N GLN A 233 16.67 -10.35 23.13
CA GLN A 233 17.20 -10.36 21.78
C GLN A 233 17.54 -8.94 21.33
N LYS A 234 18.73 -8.79 20.76
CA LYS A 234 19.22 -7.51 20.22
C LYS A 234 19.74 -7.68 18.81
N VAL A 235 19.34 -6.73 17.96
CA VAL A 235 19.93 -6.49 16.64
C VAL A 235 20.94 -5.35 16.78
N THR A 236 22.16 -5.58 16.30
CA THR A 236 23.22 -4.57 16.23
C THR A 236 23.58 -4.36 14.78
N ARG A 237 23.42 -3.13 14.27
CA ARG A 237 23.73 -2.76 12.88
C ARG A 237 25.08 -2.06 12.81
N TYR A 238 25.87 -2.40 11.79
CA TYR A 238 27.16 -1.78 11.49
C TYR A 238 27.08 -1.14 10.11
N LEU A 239 27.58 0.09 9.97
CA LEU A 239 27.52 0.84 8.70
C LEU A 239 28.75 0.63 7.80
N SER A 240 29.86 0.15 8.35
CA SER A 240 31.11 -0.04 7.60
C SER A 240 31.96 -1.20 8.16
N PRO A 241 32.00 -2.36 7.47
CA PRO A 241 31.15 -2.73 6.33
C PRO A 241 29.68 -2.82 6.77
N LEU A 242 28.75 -2.56 5.84
CA LEU A 242 27.34 -2.73 6.14
C LEU A 242 27.07 -4.18 6.54
N SER A 243 26.59 -4.38 7.76
CA SER A 243 26.25 -5.70 8.30
C SER A 243 25.33 -5.56 9.50
N TYR A 244 24.76 -6.67 9.95
CA TYR A 244 24.12 -6.72 11.25
C TYR A 244 24.40 -8.04 11.95
N GLN A 245 24.30 -7.99 13.27
CA GLN A 245 24.37 -9.14 14.14
C GLN A 245 23.10 -9.25 14.96
N MET A 246 22.72 -10.48 15.26
CA MET A 246 21.60 -10.75 16.13
C MET A 246 22.01 -11.73 17.23
N ASN A 247 21.95 -11.25 18.46
CA ASN A 247 22.46 -11.94 19.62
C ASN A 247 21.41 -11.94 20.73
N THR A 248 21.49 -12.93 21.62
CA THR A 248 20.85 -12.88 22.92
C THR A 248 21.84 -12.44 23.99
N PHE A 249 21.34 -11.89 25.09
CA PHE A 249 22.16 -11.46 26.22
C PHE A 249 21.58 -12.02 27.51
N ASP A 250 22.46 -12.47 28.41
CA ASP A 250 22.12 -12.96 29.76
C ASP A 250 21.10 -14.12 29.82
N VAL A 251 20.85 -14.81 28.70
CA VAL A 251 20.03 -16.03 28.57
C VAL A 251 20.53 -16.90 27.41
N GLY A 252 20.11 -18.16 27.38
CA GLY A 252 20.29 -19.04 26.21
C GLY A 252 19.61 -18.47 24.97
N PHE A 253 20.15 -18.78 23.78
CA PHE A 253 19.62 -18.26 22.53
C PHE A 253 18.16 -18.68 22.31
N VAL A 254 17.33 -17.72 21.89
CA VAL A 254 15.93 -17.97 21.52
C VAL A 254 15.86 -18.16 20.02
N ASN A 255 15.30 -19.28 19.59
CA ASN A 255 15.10 -19.54 18.17
C ASN A 255 14.08 -18.54 17.63
N CYS A 256 14.44 -17.82 16.58
CA CYS A 256 13.58 -16.81 15.96
C CYS A 256 13.59 -16.95 14.44
N ASN A 257 12.47 -16.59 13.83
CA ASN A 257 12.38 -16.40 12.40
C ASN A 257 12.45 -14.90 12.12
N HIS A 258 13.42 -14.49 11.30
CA HIS A 258 13.47 -13.12 10.79
C HIS A 258 13.55 -13.11 9.28
N GLN A 259 13.07 -12.01 8.70
CA GLN A 259 13.14 -11.74 7.28
C GLN A 259 14.02 -10.52 7.04
N ILE A 260 15.01 -10.68 6.16
CA ILE A 260 15.84 -9.58 5.68
C ILE A 260 15.19 -9.04 4.43
N SER A 261 15.07 -7.72 4.28
CA SER A 261 14.55 -7.11 3.06
C SER A 261 15.12 -5.73 2.82
N TRP A 262 15.22 -5.35 1.55
CA TRP A 262 15.57 -3.99 1.15
C TRP A 262 14.33 -3.20 0.73
N LEU A 263 13.85 -2.37 1.65
CA LEU A 263 12.66 -1.53 1.48
C LEU A 263 13.00 -0.28 0.66
N ALA A 264 12.36 -0.12 -0.50
CA ALA A 264 12.52 1.08 -1.32
C ALA A 264 11.86 2.29 -0.66
N TYR A 265 12.59 3.41 -0.64
CA TYR A 265 12.06 4.74 -0.33
C TYR A 265 12.03 5.67 -1.55
N GLN A 266 12.57 5.21 -2.68
CA GLN A 266 12.44 5.84 -3.99
C GLN A 266 12.18 4.78 -5.05
N PHE A 267 11.18 5.05 -5.89
CA PHE A 267 10.69 4.16 -6.93
C PHE A 267 10.92 4.76 -8.31
N THR A 268 11.28 3.91 -9.26
CA THR A 268 11.44 4.26 -10.67
C THR A 268 10.17 3.99 -11.48
N THR A 269 9.32 3.08 -11.02
CA THR A 269 8.06 2.69 -11.68
C THR A 269 7.03 3.81 -11.63
N ILE A 270 6.57 4.28 -12.79
CA ILE A 270 5.49 5.28 -12.91
C ILE A 270 4.36 4.71 -13.77
N TYR A 271 3.19 4.54 -13.17
CA TYR A 271 1.99 4.08 -13.87
C TYR A 271 1.36 5.21 -14.68
N LYS A 272 1.12 4.95 -15.96
CA LYS A 272 0.48 5.89 -16.91
C LYS A 272 -0.97 5.49 -17.18
N PRO A 273 -1.87 6.44 -17.49
CA PRO A 273 -3.24 6.12 -17.90
C PRO A 273 -3.28 5.46 -19.29
N PHE A 274 -4.44 4.92 -19.65
CA PHE A 274 -4.73 4.51 -21.01
C PHE A 274 -4.82 5.71 -21.94
N GLU A 275 -4.22 5.60 -23.12
CA GLU A 275 -4.27 6.61 -24.17
C GLU A 275 -5.10 6.10 -25.36
N CYS A 276 -6.02 6.95 -25.83
CA CYS A 276 -6.90 6.68 -26.95
C CYS A 276 -6.08 6.69 -28.25
N GLN A 277 -6.02 5.54 -28.89
CA GLN A 277 -5.33 5.34 -30.16
C GLN A 277 -6.23 5.63 -31.35
N SER A 278 -7.49 5.18 -31.29
CA SER A 278 -8.44 5.42 -32.36
C SER A 278 -9.85 5.61 -31.84
N VAL A 279 -10.59 6.43 -32.58
CA VAL A 279 -12.02 6.67 -32.40
C VAL A 279 -12.68 6.43 -33.75
N ARG A 280 -13.60 5.46 -33.82
CA ARG A 280 -14.50 5.28 -34.95
C ARG A 280 -15.91 5.63 -34.50
N LEU A 281 -16.61 6.41 -35.31
CA LEU A 281 -17.98 6.81 -35.08
C LEU A 281 -18.91 6.08 -36.03
N SER A 282 -20.09 5.71 -35.55
CA SER A 282 -21.20 5.27 -36.36
C SER A 282 -22.46 6.00 -35.91
N GLN A 283 -23.20 6.54 -36.87
CA GLN A 283 -24.52 7.11 -36.67
C GLN A 283 -25.53 6.08 -37.16
N SER A 284 -26.53 5.78 -36.34
CA SER A 284 -27.55 4.79 -36.66
C SER A 284 -28.94 5.40 -36.64
N ASN A 285 -29.74 5.01 -37.63
CA ASN A 285 -31.19 5.06 -37.56
C ASN A 285 -31.63 3.68 -37.06
N ASP A 286 -32.04 3.63 -35.79
CA ASP A 286 -32.29 2.39 -35.05
C ASP A 286 -33.75 2.38 -34.61
N ALA A 287 -34.56 1.57 -35.30
CA ALA A 287 -35.98 1.42 -35.03
C ALA A 287 -36.29 0.97 -33.58
N GLN A 288 -35.31 0.45 -32.85
CA GLN A 288 -35.42 0.05 -31.44
C GLN A 288 -34.77 1.05 -30.47
N ALA A 289 -34.33 2.23 -30.92
CA ALA A 289 -33.70 3.23 -30.05
C ALA A 289 -34.60 3.68 -28.89
N SER A 290 -35.93 3.54 -29.03
CA SER A 290 -36.89 3.81 -27.96
C SER A 290 -36.75 2.88 -26.74
N THR A 291 -36.29 1.64 -26.93
CA THR A 291 -36.15 0.62 -25.87
C THR A 291 -34.76 0.60 -25.22
N LYS A 292 -33.78 1.28 -25.82
CA LYS A 292 -32.42 1.38 -25.29
C LYS A 292 -32.29 2.47 -24.22
N PRO A 293 -31.41 2.28 -23.22
CA PRO A 293 -31.09 3.32 -22.25
C PRO A 293 -30.43 4.53 -22.95
N PRO A 294 -30.46 5.74 -22.35
CA PRO A 294 -29.89 6.94 -22.95
C PRO A 294 -28.41 6.81 -23.30
N ILE A 295 -27.63 6.14 -22.43
CA ILE A 295 -26.23 5.83 -22.64
C ILE A 295 -25.99 4.38 -22.22
N GLN A 296 -25.23 3.64 -23.02
CA GLN A 296 -24.79 2.29 -22.71
C GLN A 296 -23.32 2.14 -23.12
N ILE A 297 -22.55 1.41 -22.31
CA ILE A 297 -21.17 1.05 -22.63
C ILE A 297 -21.01 -0.46 -22.64
N TYR A 298 -20.28 -0.95 -23.63
CA TYR A 298 -19.76 -2.32 -23.66
C TYR A 298 -18.23 -2.27 -23.62
N ILE A 299 -17.64 -3.09 -22.75
CA ILE A 299 -16.20 -3.24 -22.58
C ILE A 299 -15.82 -4.64 -23.04
N GLN A 300 -15.17 -4.74 -24.20
CA GLN A 300 -14.96 -6.01 -24.88
C GLN A 300 -14.11 -6.98 -24.05
N GLU A 301 -13.00 -6.52 -23.47
CA GLU A 301 -12.07 -7.39 -22.74
C GLU A 301 -12.63 -7.90 -21.41
N LEU A 302 -13.66 -7.23 -20.88
CA LEU A 302 -14.34 -7.66 -19.67
C LEU A 302 -15.64 -8.41 -19.98
N ASN A 303 -16.04 -8.49 -21.26
CA ASN A 303 -17.35 -8.96 -21.69
C ASN A 303 -18.49 -8.36 -20.85
N LEU A 304 -18.44 -7.04 -20.66
CA LEU A 304 -19.28 -6.33 -19.69
C LEU A 304 -20.07 -5.22 -20.37
N THR A 305 -21.40 -5.26 -20.21
CA THR A 305 -22.31 -4.18 -20.63
C THR A 305 -22.85 -3.45 -19.42
N LEU A 306 -22.79 -2.12 -19.44
CA LEU A 306 -23.25 -1.26 -18.35
C LEU A 306 -24.15 -0.14 -18.89
N ASP A 307 -25.22 0.14 -18.16
CA ASP A 307 -26.10 1.30 -18.31
C ASP A 307 -26.20 2.11 -17.00
N GLN A 308 -25.44 1.70 -15.98
CA GLN A 308 -25.31 2.34 -14.67
C GLN A 308 -23.84 2.46 -14.24
N SER A 309 -23.59 3.31 -13.25
CA SER A 309 -22.25 3.54 -12.72
C SER A 309 -21.65 2.26 -12.12
N SER A 310 -20.34 2.05 -12.32
CA SER A 310 -19.64 0.84 -11.89
C SER A 310 -18.15 1.10 -11.64
N ASN A 311 -17.54 0.29 -10.77
CA ASN A 311 -16.10 0.25 -10.56
C ASN A 311 -15.55 -1.10 -10.99
N ASN A 312 -14.55 -1.10 -11.88
CA ASN A 312 -13.96 -2.32 -12.43
C ASN A 312 -12.44 -2.30 -12.31
N ILE A 313 -11.83 -3.45 -12.03
CA ILE A 313 -10.36 -3.61 -12.05
C ILE A 313 -9.97 -4.36 -13.31
N THR A 314 -8.97 -3.84 -14.04
CA THR A 314 -8.45 -4.44 -15.28
C THR A 314 -6.93 -4.37 -15.34
N ASN A 315 -6.30 -5.33 -16.00
CA ASN A 315 -4.86 -5.35 -16.33
C ASN A 315 -4.59 -5.50 -17.83
N GLN A 316 -5.60 -5.18 -18.65
CA GLN A 316 -5.50 -5.36 -20.09
C GLN A 316 -4.57 -4.32 -20.70
N LEU A 317 -3.71 -4.70 -21.66
CA LEU A 317 -2.87 -3.74 -22.38
C LEU A 317 -3.67 -2.86 -23.34
N THR A 318 -4.82 -3.35 -23.80
CA THR A 318 -5.75 -2.65 -24.68
C THR A 318 -7.14 -2.68 -24.05
N LEU A 319 -7.90 -1.61 -24.22
CA LEU A 319 -9.33 -1.59 -23.91
C LEU A 319 -10.12 -1.12 -25.12
N ASN A 320 -11.12 -1.91 -25.51
CA ASN A 320 -12.05 -1.55 -26.56
C ASN A 320 -13.40 -1.22 -25.92
N PHE A 321 -13.80 0.05 -26.02
CA PHE A 321 -15.11 0.51 -25.57
C PHE A 321 -16.03 0.71 -26.76
N GLN A 322 -17.25 0.21 -26.65
CA GLN A 322 -18.35 0.58 -27.51
C GLN A 322 -19.36 1.39 -26.68
N VAL A 323 -19.47 2.69 -26.93
CA VAL A 323 -20.36 3.58 -26.18
C VAL A 323 -21.49 4.03 -27.10
N TYR A 324 -22.70 3.59 -26.81
CA TYR A 324 -23.93 4.06 -27.45
C TYR A 324 -24.46 5.27 -26.69
N VAL A 325 -24.82 6.32 -27.43
CA VAL A 325 -25.48 7.51 -26.91
C VAL A 325 -26.71 7.79 -27.76
N LYS A 326 -27.89 7.79 -27.12
CA LYS A 326 -29.15 8.10 -27.77
C LYS A 326 -29.20 9.58 -28.15
N CYS A 327 -29.58 9.85 -29.39
CA CYS A 327 -29.69 11.23 -29.86
C CYS A 327 -30.99 11.88 -29.34
N GLN A 328 -30.87 13.14 -28.92
CA GLN A 328 -32.00 13.95 -28.46
C GLN A 328 -32.17 15.16 -29.37
N THR A 329 -33.40 15.46 -29.77
CA THR A 329 -33.69 16.58 -30.66
C THR A 329 -33.20 17.90 -30.08
N GLN A 330 -32.61 18.77 -30.92
CA GLN A 330 -32.01 20.06 -30.52
C GLN A 330 -30.84 19.95 -29.51
N LYS A 331 -30.20 18.78 -29.44
CA LYS A 331 -28.99 18.59 -28.65
C LYS A 331 -27.79 18.23 -29.51
N LYS A 332 -26.60 18.46 -28.95
CA LYS A 332 -25.31 18.02 -29.50
C LYS A 332 -24.65 17.07 -28.50
N ILE A 333 -23.96 16.07 -29.02
CA ILE A 333 -23.12 15.17 -28.22
C ILE A 333 -21.69 15.71 -28.32
N VAL A 334 -21.13 16.13 -27.19
CA VAL A 334 -19.74 16.57 -27.07
C VAL A 334 -18.95 15.47 -26.39
N SER A 335 -17.82 15.10 -26.99
CA SER A 335 -17.00 13.99 -26.53
C SER A 335 -15.53 14.36 -26.48
N GLN A 336 -14.82 13.84 -25.48
CA GLN A 336 -13.42 14.09 -25.20
C GLN A 336 -12.72 12.78 -24.83
N PHE A 337 -11.59 12.51 -25.48
CA PHE A 337 -10.80 11.28 -25.32
C PHE A 337 -9.37 11.65 -24.95
N LEU A 338 -8.79 11.03 -23.93
CA LEU A 338 -7.38 11.24 -23.59
C LEU A 338 -6.49 10.67 -24.69
N ARG A 339 -5.81 11.52 -25.46
CA ARG A 339 -4.94 11.12 -26.59
C ARG A 339 -3.48 10.97 -26.18
N CYS A 340 -3.00 11.88 -25.34
CA CYS A 340 -1.60 11.90 -24.91
C CYS A 340 -1.51 12.49 -23.50
N TYR A 341 -1.15 11.68 -22.52
CA TYR A 341 -1.12 12.06 -21.12
C TYR A 341 -0.06 13.12 -20.81
N GLU A 342 1.12 12.98 -21.44
CA GLU A 342 2.30 13.82 -21.20
C GLU A 342 2.36 15.06 -22.11
N CYS A 343 1.45 15.20 -23.07
CA CYS A 343 1.44 16.34 -23.98
C CYS A 343 0.84 17.58 -23.30
N THR A 344 1.50 18.73 -23.46
CA THR A 344 1.00 20.03 -22.99
C THR A 344 -0.10 20.58 -23.89
N THR A 345 -0.01 20.34 -25.19
CA THR A 345 -1.03 20.65 -26.20
C THR A 345 -1.65 19.37 -26.75
N ASN A 346 -2.91 19.43 -27.21
CA ASN A 346 -3.62 18.27 -27.77
C ASN A 346 -3.70 17.03 -26.86
N LYS A 347 -3.63 17.22 -25.53
CA LYS A 347 -3.80 16.15 -24.53
C LYS A 347 -5.07 15.34 -24.76
N TYR A 348 -6.13 16.01 -25.18
CA TYR A 348 -7.39 15.39 -25.51
C TYR A 348 -7.77 15.60 -26.97
N HIS A 349 -8.36 14.55 -27.56
CA HIS A 349 -9.08 14.66 -28.82
C HIS A 349 -10.56 14.98 -28.53
N LYS A 350 -11.14 15.96 -29.21
CA LYS A 350 -12.53 16.39 -29.00
C LYS A 350 -13.33 16.21 -30.28
N LEU A 351 -14.55 15.67 -30.16
CA LEU A 351 -15.49 15.51 -31.27
C LEU A 351 -16.88 16.02 -30.84
N GLN A 352 -17.61 16.58 -31.80
CA GLN A 352 -18.97 17.07 -31.61
C GLN A 352 -19.87 16.51 -32.71
N ASN A 353 -21.01 15.94 -32.31
CA ASN A 353 -22.02 15.41 -33.22
C ASN A 353 -23.36 16.08 -32.92
N TYR A 354 -24.02 16.62 -33.95
CA TYR A 354 -25.35 17.21 -33.80
C TYR A 354 -26.42 16.13 -33.97
N CYS A 355 -27.38 16.08 -33.05
CA CYS A 355 -28.52 15.18 -33.15
C CYS A 355 -29.64 15.87 -33.94
N ASN A 356 -29.79 15.49 -35.20
CA ASN A 356 -30.94 15.86 -36.03
C ASN A 356 -32.04 14.78 -35.91
N GLN A 357 -33.21 15.03 -36.52
CA GLN A 357 -34.34 14.10 -36.46
C GLN A 357 -34.12 12.78 -37.24
N GLN A 358 -32.99 12.62 -37.93
CA GLN A 358 -32.71 11.47 -38.79
C GLN A 358 -31.73 10.46 -38.16
N ILE A 359 -31.16 10.80 -36.99
CA ILE A 359 -30.17 9.99 -36.27
C ILE A 359 -30.76 9.65 -34.89
N ASP A 360 -31.00 8.37 -34.64
CA ASP A 360 -31.53 7.91 -33.35
C ASP A 360 -30.44 7.71 -32.29
N GLY A 361 -29.20 7.48 -32.72
CA GLY A 361 -28.07 7.38 -31.81
C GLY A 361 -26.71 7.43 -32.49
N VAL A 362 -25.70 7.70 -31.67
CA VAL A 362 -24.28 7.70 -32.05
C VAL A 362 -23.56 6.63 -31.25
N THR A 363 -22.85 5.75 -31.93
CA THR A 363 -21.99 4.74 -31.31
C THR A 363 -20.53 5.08 -31.53
N TYR A 364 -19.79 5.16 -30.42
CA TYR A 364 -18.36 5.37 -30.37
C TYR A 364 -17.65 4.03 -30.20
N PHE A 365 -16.77 3.67 -31.12
CA PHE A 365 -15.88 2.52 -31.01
C PHE A 365 -14.48 3.05 -30.71
N LEU A 366 -14.05 2.89 -29.47
CA LEU A 366 -12.83 3.49 -28.92
C LEU A 366 -11.82 2.40 -28.65
N LYS A 367 -10.59 2.59 -29.11
CA LYS A 367 -9.46 1.72 -28.77
C LYS A 367 -8.45 2.48 -27.95
N TYR A 368 -8.23 2.02 -26.73
CA TYR A 368 -7.24 2.54 -25.79
C TYR A 368 -6.07 1.58 -25.65
N TYR A 369 -4.86 2.12 -25.47
CA TYR A 369 -3.64 1.34 -25.28
C TYR A 369 -2.84 1.87 -24.09
N GLN A 370 -2.03 1.01 -23.48
CA GLN A 370 -1.07 1.40 -22.46
C GLN A 370 0.32 0.79 -22.71
N GLN A 371 1.36 1.47 -22.23
CA GLN A 371 2.75 1.06 -22.42
C GLN A 371 3.21 -0.06 -21.46
N GLN A 372 2.51 -0.28 -20.35
CA GLN A 372 2.91 -1.23 -19.30
C GLN A 372 1.69 -2.01 -18.82
N GLN A 373 1.85 -3.30 -18.53
CA GLN A 373 0.77 -4.14 -18.02
C GLN A 373 0.63 -3.95 -16.50
N THR A 374 -0.35 -3.18 -16.07
CA THR A 374 -0.59 -2.89 -14.65
C THR A 374 -2.08 -2.92 -14.33
N PHE A 375 -2.42 -3.27 -13.09
CA PHE A 375 -3.80 -3.24 -12.61
C PHE A 375 -4.25 -1.80 -12.41
N LYS A 376 -5.43 -1.50 -12.96
CA LYS A 376 -6.03 -0.18 -12.94
C LYS A 376 -7.49 -0.29 -12.52
N LYS A 377 -7.91 0.62 -11.67
CA LYS A 377 -9.33 0.79 -11.35
C LYS A 377 -9.95 1.76 -12.35
N LEU A 378 -11.01 1.32 -13.01
CA LEU A 378 -11.89 2.12 -13.86
C LEU A 378 -13.14 2.46 -13.06
N SER A 379 -13.33 3.75 -12.80
CA SER A 379 -14.58 4.31 -12.29
C SER A 379 -15.39 4.83 -13.47
N ILE A 380 -16.48 4.13 -13.77
CA ILE A 380 -17.39 4.44 -14.87
C ILE A 380 -18.61 5.09 -14.25
N GLN A 381 -18.83 6.36 -14.57
CA GLN A 381 -19.96 7.14 -14.09
C GLN A 381 -20.91 7.35 -15.26
N ILE A 382 -22.13 6.81 -15.15
CA ILE A 382 -23.16 6.92 -16.19
C ILE A 382 -24.36 7.67 -15.61
N ALA A 383 -24.76 8.73 -16.30
CA ALA A 383 -25.97 9.50 -16.06
C ALA A 383 -26.81 9.55 -17.35
N SER A 384 -28.01 10.13 -17.27
CA SER A 384 -28.93 10.21 -18.42
C SER A 384 -28.39 11.01 -19.61
N ASP A 385 -27.47 11.93 -19.37
CA ASP A 385 -26.92 12.87 -20.36
C ASP A 385 -25.39 12.83 -20.44
N SER A 386 -24.72 12.00 -19.65
CA SER A 386 -23.27 11.99 -19.61
C SER A 386 -22.68 10.63 -19.19
N ILE A 387 -21.47 10.38 -19.69
CA ILE A 387 -20.62 9.28 -19.24
C ILE A 387 -19.19 9.78 -19.04
N ASN A 388 -18.62 9.45 -17.89
CA ASN A 388 -17.20 9.64 -17.60
C ASN A 388 -16.56 8.29 -17.31
N ILE A 389 -15.41 8.01 -17.93
CA ILE A 389 -14.54 6.92 -17.51
C ILE A 389 -13.29 7.56 -16.90
N ILE A 390 -13.15 7.36 -15.59
CA ILE A 390 -12.00 7.82 -14.81
C ILE A 390 -11.15 6.60 -14.49
N GLN A 391 -9.86 6.71 -14.76
CA GLN A 391 -8.90 5.71 -14.39
C GLN A 391 -8.14 6.18 -13.15
N VAL A 392 -8.10 5.36 -12.11
CA VAL A 392 -7.33 5.61 -10.89
C VAL A 392 -5.97 4.93 -11.00
N LEU A 393 -4.92 5.69 -10.72
CA LEU A 393 -3.52 5.28 -10.74
C LEU A 393 -2.92 5.46 -9.34
N TYR A 394 -2.25 4.44 -8.83
CA TYR A 394 -1.60 4.46 -7.52
C TYR A 394 -0.09 4.65 -7.69
N ASN A 395 0.31 5.88 -8.02
CA ASN A 395 1.72 6.28 -8.06
C ASN A 395 2.16 6.73 -6.66
N GLN A 396 3.13 7.64 -6.55
CA GLN A 396 3.45 8.30 -5.28
C GLN A 396 2.19 8.87 -4.60
N VAL A 397 1.35 9.51 -5.41
CA VAL A 397 0.01 9.96 -5.02
C VAL A 397 -1.03 9.28 -5.89
N GLN A 398 -2.26 9.22 -5.40
CA GLN A 398 -3.41 8.79 -6.19
C GLN A 398 -3.61 9.80 -7.31
N ILE A 399 -3.60 9.34 -8.56
CA ILE A 399 -3.92 10.16 -9.72
C ILE A 399 -5.20 9.63 -10.34
N GLU A 400 -6.21 10.49 -10.39
CA GLU A 400 -7.44 10.23 -11.14
C GLU A 400 -7.35 10.90 -12.51
N GLN A 401 -7.36 10.09 -13.56
CA GLN A 401 -7.29 10.59 -14.92
C GLN A 401 -8.56 10.22 -15.67
N LYS A 402 -9.31 11.23 -16.09
CA LYS A 402 -10.43 11.05 -17.01
C LYS A 402 -9.89 10.63 -18.39
N ILE A 403 -10.25 9.43 -18.84
CA ILE A 403 -9.83 8.89 -20.14
C ILE A 403 -10.90 9.07 -21.22
N LEU A 404 -12.16 9.15 -20.81
CA LEU A 404 -13.33 9.41 -21.65
C LEU A 404 -14.31 10.35 -20.94
N GLU A 405 -14.84 11.30 -21.70
CA GLU A 405 -16.02 12.09 -21.35
C GLU A 405 -16.93 12.18 -22.56
N ILE A 406 -18.21 11.87 -22.39
CA ILE A 406 -19.25 12.18 -23.37
C ILE A 406 -20.40 12.87 -22.64
N SER A 407 -20.91 13.95 -23.20
CA SER A 407 -22.03 14.70 -22.66
C SER A 407 -23.00 15.14 -23.75
N VAL A 408 -24.29 15.15 -23.43
CA VAL A 408 -25.37 15.61 -24.29
C VAL A 408 -25.77 17.01 -23.84
N GLN A 409 -25.52 18.00 -24.69
CA GLN A 409 -25.67 19.42 -24.37
C GLN A 409 -26.71 20.06 -25.27
N SER A 410 -27.36 21.11 -24.80
CA SER A 410 -28.17 21.98 -25.67
C SER A 410 -27.28 22.62 -26.76
N ILE A 411 -27.85 22.83 -27.95
CA ILE A 411 -27.14 23.40 -29.10
C ILE A 411 -26.62 24.80 -28.79
#